data_AF-A0A9R0STT7-F1
#
_entry.id   AF-A0A9R0STT7-F1
#
_cell.length_a   1.000
_cell.length_b   1.000
_cell.length_c   1.000
_cell.angle_alpha   90.00
_cell.angle_beta   90.00
_cell.angle_gamma   90.00
#
_symmetry.space_group_name_H-M   'P 1'
#
loop_
_entity.id
_entity.type
_entity.pdbx_description
1 polymer ?
#
loop_
_entity_poly.entity_id
_entity_poly.type
_entity_poly.pdbx_seq_one_letter_code
_entity_poly.pdbx_strand_id
1 'polypeptide(L)'
;MQIELAPSEIVTEVSGTVGVFAEDNVEYNAIASLTITTNLRPYGPFGKTQSTPFSVPVQANNNIVGFFACAGKYVEALGVYVRSPIST
;
A
#
# COMPACT_ATOMS: atom_id res chain seq x y z
N MET A 1 -15.26 0.47 4.61
CA MET A 1 -14.67 1.55 3.77
C MET A 1 -14.16 0.93 2.50
N GLN A 2 -14.40 1.54 1.35
CA GLN A 2 -14.01 1.05 0.02
C GLN A 2 -13.45 2.22 -0.79
N ILE A 3 -12.46 1.95 -1.64
CA ILE A 3 -11.93 2.90 -2.61
C ILE A 3 -12.52 2.52 -3.97
N GLU A 4 -13.14 3.47 -4.64
CA GLU A 4 -13.62 3.31 -6.02
C GLU A 4 -12.79 4.23 -6.91
N LEU A 5 -12.13 3.63 -7.90
CA LEU A 5 -11.31 4.35 -8.87
C LEU A 5 -12.16 4.74 -10.08
N ALA A 6 -11.98 5.97 -10.57
CA ALA A 6 -12.57 6.37 -11.84
C ALA A 6 -11.98 5.53 -13.00
N PRO A 7 -12.65 5.44 -14.17
CA PRO A 7 -12.19 4.59 -15.28
C PRO A 7 -10.74 4.83 -15.77
N SER A 8 -10.22 6.05 -15.61
CA SER A 8 -8.85 6.44 -15.98
C SER A 8 -7.95 6.73 -14.77
N GLU A 9 -8.39 6.38 -13.57
CA GLU A 9 -7.62 6.54 -12.36
C GLU A 9 -6.77 5.30 -12.10
N ILE A 10 -5.47 5.50 -12.02
CA ILE A 10 -4.47 4.44 -11.90
C ILE A 10 -3.64 4.66 -10.66
N VAL A 11 -3.27 3.56 -9.99
CA VAL A 11 -2.43 3.60 -8.80
C VAL A 11 -0.97 3.78 -9.23
N THR A 12 -0.30 4.78 -8.66
CA THR A 12 1.07 5.20 -8.99
C THR A 12 2.04 5.00 -7.83
N GLU A 13 1.55 4.93 -6.60
CA GLU A 13 2.37 4.65 -5.42
C GLU A 13 1.53 4.01 -4.33
N VAL A 14 2.20 3.16 -3.54
CA VAL A 14 1.70 2.69 -2.26
C VAL A 14 2.72 3.04 -1.19
N SER A 15 2.28 3.71 -0.14
CA SER A 15 3.14 4.14 0.97
C SER A 15 2.44 3.98 2.31
N GLY A 16 3.19 4.11 3.39
CA GLY A 16 2.63 3.89 4.72
C GLY A 16 3.68 3.76 5.80
N THR A 17 3.30 3.14 6.91
CA THR A 17 4.23 2.76 7.98
C THR A 17 3.99 1.33 8.43
N VAL A 18 5.06 0.67 8.86
CA VAL A 18 5.02 -0.54 9.69
C VAL A 18 5.09 -0.12 11.16
N GLY A 19 4.45 -0.88 12.03
CA GLY A 19 4.44 -0.66 13.47
C GLY A 19 4.25 -1.96 14.25
N VAL A 20 4.26 -1.85 15.58
CA VAL A 20 4.11 -2.97 16.51
C VAL A 20 2.69 -2.98 17.06
N PHE A 21 2.05 -4.14 16.98
CA PHE A 21 0.77 -4.42 17.59
C PHE A 21 0.98 -5.46 18.69
N ALA A 22 0.68 -5.12 19.94
CA ALA A 22 0.87 -5.99 21.09
C ALA A 22 -0.49 -6.48 21.62
N GLU A 23 -0.65 -7.80 21.75
CA GLU A 23 -1.85 -8.43 22.32
C GLU A 23 -1.45 -9.74 23.01
N ASP A 24 -2.00 -10.01 24.19
CA ASP A 24 -1.72 -11.23 24.98
C ASP A 24 -0.23 -11.53 25.21
N ASN A 25 0.58 -10.48 25.44
CA ASN A 25 2.05 -10.54 25.57
C ASN A 25 2.78 -11.06 24.31
N VAL A 26 2.14 -10.99 23.14
CA VAL A 26 2.75 -11.27 21.84
C VAL A 26 2.79 -9.98 21.01
N GLU A 27 3.93 -9.72 20.38
CA GLU A 27 4.13 -8.57 19.50
C GLU A 27 4.09 -9.01 18.03
N TYR A 28 3.36 -8.25 17.21
CA TYR A 28 3.25 -8.44 15.77
C TYR A 28 3.78 -7.19 15.05
N ASN A 29 4.72 -7.39 14.13
CA ASN A 29 5.14 -6.34 13.21
C ASN A 29 4.22 -6.36 11.99
N ALA A 30 3.52 -5.26 11.74
CA ALA A 30 2.52 -5.19 10.69
C ALA A 30 2.38 -3.80 10.09
N ILE A 31 1.75 -3.72 8.91
CA ILE A 31 1.37 -2.46 8.28
C ILE A 31 0.43 -1.69 9.20
N ALA A 32 0.90 -0.57 9.72
CA ALA A 32 0.20 0.29 10.68
C ALA A 32 -0.57 1.42 10.01
N SER A 33 -0.04 1.95 8.91
CA SER A 33 -0.77 2.85 8.02
C SER A 33 -0.53 2.55 6.55
N LEU A 34 -1.51 2.88 5.71
CA LEU A 34 -1.46 2.69 4.26
C LEU A 34 -2.08 3.88 3.53
N THR A 35 -1.38 4.40 2.54
CA THR A 35 -1.86 5.39 1.57
C THR A 35 -1.71 4.80 0.17
N ILE A 36 -2.78 4.87 -0.62
CA ILE A 36 -2.77 4.49 -2.03
C ILE A 36 -2.83 5.78 -2.84
N THR A 37 -1.76 6.12 -3.53
CA THR A 37 -1.68 7.32 -4.36
C THR A 37 -2.00 6.97 -5.81
N THR A 38 -2.89 7.75 -6.42
CA THR A 38 -3.23 7.65 -7.83
C THR A 38 -2.72 8.86 -8.60
N ASN A 39 -2.85 8.82 -9.93
CA ASN A 39 -2.64 10.00 -10.79
C ASN A 39 -3.61 11.16 -10.51
N LEU A 40 -4.68 10.95 -9.74
CA LEU A 40 -5.65 12.00 -9.40
C LEU A 40 -5.49 12.50 -7.97
N ARG A 41 -5.32 11.60 -6.99
CA ARG A 41 -5.23 11.95 -5.57
C ARG A 41 -4.68 10.80 -4.70
N PRO A 42 -4.24 11.09 -3.48
CA PRO A 42 -4.03 10.07 -2.46
C PRO A 42 -5.35 9.64 -1.80
N TYR A 43 -5.44 8.34 -1.46
CA TYR A 43 -6.44 7.76 -0.58
C TYR A 43 -5.77 7.29 0.71
N GLY A 44 -6.18 7.87 1.84
CA GLY A 44 -5.61 7.59 3.16
C GLY A 44 -5.01 8.85 3.82
N PRO A 45 -4.12 8.67 4.82
CA PRO A 45 -3.66 7.39 5.34
C PRO A 45 -4.78 6.63 6.06
N PHE A 46 -4.86 5.33 5.82
CA PHE A 46 -5.73 4.41 6.55
C PHE A 46 -4.93 3.74 7.66
N GLY A 47 -5.51 3.65 8.87
CA GLY A 47 -4.80 3.18 10.05
C GLY A 47 -4.12 4.31 10.81
N LYS A 48 -3.15 3.99 11.66
CA LYS A 48 -2.44 4.94 12.52
C LYS A 48 -0.96 4.86 12.21
N THR A 49 -0.39 5.97 11.74
CA THR A 49 1.04 6.09 11.46
C THR A 49 1.86 5.73 12.70
N GLN A 50 2.89 4.89 12.51
CA GLN A 50 3.80 4.46 13.55
C GLN A 50 5.26 4.63 13.13
N SER A 51 6.11 3.63 13.38
CA SER A 51 7.56 3.76 13.49
C SER A 51 8.26 3.85 12.14
N THR A 52 8.06 2.87 11.25
CA THR A 52 8.94 2.69 10.09
C THR A 52 8.20 3.01 8.80
N PRO A 53 8.48 4.14 8.12
CA PRO A 53 7.84 4.47 6.86
C PRO A 53 8.32 3.58 5.72
N PHE A 54 7.42 3.33 4.77
CA PHE A 54 7.74 2.71 3.49
C PHE A 54 7.05 3.47 2.35
N SER A 55 7.63 3.39 1.15
CA SER A 55 7.03 3.93 -0.07
C SER A 55 7.51 3.09 -1.26
N VAL A 56 6.58 2.82 -2.18
CA VAL A 56 6.81 2.07 -3.41
C VAL A 56 6.23 2.88 -4.58
N PRO A 57 6.95 3.90 -5.07
CA PRO A 57 6.54 4.64 -6.25
C PRO A 57 6.88 3.84 -7.51
N VAL A 58 6.02 3.88 -8.53
CA VAL A 58 6.33 3.31 -9.84
C VAL A 58 6.89 4.38 -10.79
N GLN A 59 7.67 3.94 -11.78
CA GLN A 59 8.22 4.83 -12.81
C GLN A 59 7.09 5.46 -13.65
N ALA A 60 7.40 6.59 -14.30
CA ALA A 60 6.47 7.25 -15.20
C ALA A 60 5.92 6.28 -16.25
N ASN A 61 4.61 6.35 -16.50
CA ASN A 61 3.84 5.47 -17.39
C ASN A 61 3.64 4.03 -16.89
N ASN A 62 4.23 3.62 -15.77
CA ASN A 62 3.87 2.37 -15.12
C ASN A 62 2.67 2.57 -14.19
N ASN A 63 1.98 1.49 -13.85
CA ASN A 63 0.93 1.51 -12.86
C ASN A 63 0.89 0.23 -12.02
N ILE A 64 0.46 0.38 -10.76
CA ILE A 64 0.18 -0.76 -9.89
C ILE A 64 -1.17 -1.33 -10.31
N VAL A 65 -1.19 -2.63 -10.64
CA VAL A 65 -2.38 -3.35 -11.16
C VAL A 65 -2.89 -4.43 -10.21
N GLY A 66 -2.18 -4.65 -9.11
CA GLY A 66 -2.55 -5.66 -8.13
C GLY A 66 -1.63 -5.63 -6.92
N PHE A 67 -2.04 -6.37 -5.91
CA PHE A 67 -1.35 -6.48 -4.63
C PHE A 67 -1.19 -7.95 -4.27
N PHE A 68 -0.16 -8.25 -3.50
CA PHE A 68 -0.02 -9.52 -2.80
C PHE A 68 0.42 -9.23 -1.36
N ALA A 69 0.10 -10.13 -0.44
CA ALA A 69 0.35 -9.88 0.98
C ALA A 69 0.75 -11.16 1.70
N CYS A 70 1.54 -10.99 2.76
CA CYS A 70 1.68 -11.97 3.84
C CYS A 70 0.80 -11.47 4.99
N ALA A 71 -0.24 -12.24 5.33
CA ALA A 71 -1.20 -11.85 6.35
C ALA A 71 -1.55 -13.04 7.23
N GLY A 72 -1.58 -12.78 8.54
CA GLY A 72 -2.13 -13.65 9.57
C GLY A 72 -3.21 -12.90 10.33
N LYS A 73 -2.96 -12.61 11.62
CA LYS A 73 -3.82 -11.73 12.43
C LYS A 73 -3.82 -10.28 11.92
N TYR A 74 -2.65 -9.82 11.45
CA TYR A 74 -2.45 -8.54 10.79
C TYR A 74 -1.81 -8.73 9.42
N VAL A 75 -1.74 -7.67 8.62
CA VAL A 75 -0.98 -7.64 7.37
C VAL A 75 0.49 -7.38 7.70
N GLU A 76 1.31 -8.42 7.66
CA GLU A 76 2.72 -8.38 8.05
C GLU A 76 3.59 -7.82 6.93
N ALA A 77 3.24 -8.11 5.68
CA ALA A 77 3.92 -7.58 4.50
C ALA A 77 2.94 -7.33 3.36
N LEU A 78 3.20 -6.28 2.58
CA LEU A 78 2.44 -5.90 1.39
C LEU A 78 3.40 -5.70 0.22
N GLY A 79 3.08 -6.29 -0.92
CA GLY A 79 3.78 -6.10 -2.19
C GLY A 79 2.81 -5.74 -3.31
N VAL A 80 3.37 -5.28 -4.44
CA VAL A 80 2.61 -4.77 -5.58
C VAL A 80 3.03 -5.44 -6.88
N TYR A 81 2.06 -5.65 -7.77
CA TYR A 81 2.31 -5.99 -9.17
C TYR A 81 2.29 -4.72 -10.00
N VAL A 82 3.37 -4.50 -10.75
CA VAL A 82 3.53 -3.33 -11.63
C VAL A 82 3.38 -3.78 -13.08
N ARG A 83 2.57 -3.05 -13.84
CA ARG A 83 2.51 -3.16 -15.29
C ARG A 83 3.28 -2.01 -15.90
N SER A 84 4.22 -2.34 -16.79
CA SER A 84 4.87 -1.36 -17.66
C SER A 84 4.13 -1.28 -19.00
N PRO A 85 4.14 -0.13 -19.67
CA PRO A 85 3.71 -0.04 -21.07
C PRO A 85 4.53 -1.00 -21.92
N ILE A 86 3.91 -1.57 -22.95
CA ILE A 86 4.66 -2.27 -23.99
C ILE A 86 5.47 -1.19 -24.73
N SER A 87 6.80 -1.29 -24.70
CA SER A 87 7.65 -0.51 -25.59
C SER A 87 7.41 -1.03 -27.01
N THR A 88 6.60 -0.32 -27.78
CA THR A 88 6.47 -0.49 -29.24
C THR A 88 7.65 0.12 -29.97
#